data_AF-A0A223ZU25-F1
#
_entry.id   AF-A0A223ZU25-F1
#
_cell.length_a   1.000
_cell.length_b   1.000
_cell.length_c   1.000
_cell.angle_alpha   90.00
_cell.angle_beta   90.00
_cell.angle_gamma   90.00
#
_symmetry.space_group_name_H-M   'P 1'
#
loop_
_entity.id
_entity.type
_entity.pdbx_description
1 polymer ?
#
loop_
_entity_poly.entity_id
_entity_poly.type
_entity_poly.pdbx_seq_one_letter_code
_entity_poly.pdbx_strand_id
1 'polypeptide(L)'
;GIQSGLGSIYPDPRTKKKNPMIVGAAAEVLAGEGCMITAGGIDTHIHFICPQQIDEAISAGITTMLGGGTGPATGTFATTCTPGAWNLHRMLEAAEAYPMNLGFLGKGNCGTAKPLREQILAGAIG
;
A
#
# COMPACT_ATOMS: atom_id res chain seq x y z
N GLY A 1 11.94 -4.65 -7.63
CA GLY A 1 11.27 -3.38 -7.38
C GLY A 1 11.57 -2.84 -5.99
N ILE A 2 12.84 -2.76 -5.61
CA ILE A 2 13.27 -2.08 -4.38
C ILE A 2 14.30 -1.05 -4.82
N GLN A 3 14.25 0.16 -4.29
CA GLN A 3 15.26 1.18 -4.56
C GLN A 3 16.61 0.74 -3.98
N SER A 4 17.55 0.38 -4.86
CA SER A 4 18.87 -0.17 -4.48
C SER A 4 20.01 0.86 -4.50
N GLY A 5 19.74 2.09 -4.94
CA GLY A 5 20.73 3.18 -4.96
C GLY A 5 20.09 4.53 -5.22
N LEU A 6 20.72 5.59 -4.70
CA LEU A 6 20.46 7.00 -5.04
C LEU A 6 21.80 7.69 -5.24
N GLY A 7 21.93 8.48 -6.30
CA GLY A 7 23.13 9.27 -6.57
C GLY A 7 23.46 9.33 -8.06
N SER A 8 24.75 9.28 -8.38
CA SER A 8 25.26 9.29 -9.76
C SER A 8 26.00 8.01 -10.12
N ILE A 9 25.90 7.59 -11.39
CA ILE A 9 26.74 6.55 -12.01
C ILE A 9 28.19 7.00 -12.14
N TYR A 10 28.42 8.31 -12.17
CA TYR A 10 29.75 8.90 -12.23
C TYR A 10 30.38 8.97 -10.84
N PRO A 11 31.71 8.84 -10.72
CA PRO A 11 32.40 9.03 -9.45
C PRO A 11 32.10 10.41 -8.86
N ASP A 12 31.88 10.45 -7.54
CA ASP A 12 31.77 11.72 -6.85
C ASP A 12 33.04 12.56 -7.10
N PRO A 13 32.92 13.82 -7.55
CA PRO A 13 34.07 14.59 -8.02
C PRO A 13 35.06 14.93 -6.90
N ARG A 14 34.62 14.97 -5.64
CA ARG A 14 35.44 15.29 -4.45
C ARG A 14 36.11 14.04 -3.88
N THR A 15 35.34 12.98 -3.65
CA THR A 15 35.78 11.76 -2.97
C THR A 15 36.30 10.69 -3.93
N LYS A 16 36.04 10.84 -5.23
CA LYS A 16 36.31 9.84 -6.28
C LYS A 16 35.59 8.50 -6.06
N LYS A 17 34.68 8.41 -5.09
CA LYS A 17 33.93 7.20 -4.77
C LYS A 17 32.91 6.92 -5.87
N LYS A 18 32.89 5.68 -6.36
CA LYS A 18 31.85 5.20 -7.29
C LYS A 18 30.64 4.70 -6.52
N ASN A 19 29.44 4.99 -7.01
CA ASN A 19 28.23 4.29 -6.58
C ASN A 19 28.02 3.06 -7.47
N PRO A 20 27.52 1.94 -6.93
CA PRO A 20 27.25 0.72 -7.68
C PRO A 20 25.93 0.81 -8.49
N MET A 21 25.73 1.89 -9.25
CA MET A 21 24.56 2.08 -10.12
C MET A 21 25.01 1.89 -11.57
N ILE A 22 25.04 0.63 -12.00
CA ILE A 22 25.54 0.23 -13.32
C ILE A 22 24.37 0.21 -14.31
N VAL A 23 24.52 0.95 -15.41
CA VAL A 23 23.64 0.82 -16.58
C VAL A 23 24.28 -0.22 -17.51
N GLY A 24 23.65 -1.39 -17.62
CA GLY A 24 24.11 -2.50 -18.46
C GLY A 24 23.01 -2.97 -19.41
N ALA A 25 23.24 -4.07 -20.12
CA ALA A 25 22.30 -4.60 -21.13
C ALA A 25 20.91 -4.97 -20.57
N ALA A 26 20.78 -5.17 -19.26
CA ALA A 26 19.52 -5.51 -18.59
C ALA A 26 18.86 -4.31 -17.86
N ALA A 27 19.35 -3.09 -18.06
CA ALA A 27 18.83 -1.89 -17.40
C ALA A 27 17.79 -1.19 -18.30
N GLU A 28 16.54 -1.11 -17.82
CA GLU A 28 15.53 -0.22 -18.39
C GLU A 28 15.73 1.22 -17.89
N VAL A 29 15.31 2.21 -18.66
CA VAL A 29 15.52 3.64 -18.38
C VAL A 29 14.20 4.40 -18.39
N LEU A 30 13.93 5.12 -17.29
CA LEU A 30 12.88 6.13 -17.21
C LEU A 30 13.53 7.52 -17.14
N ALA A 31 13.23 8.37 -18.12
CA ALA A 31 13.69 9.76 -18.16
C ALA A 31 12.96 10.59 -17.09
N GLY A 32 13.71 11.32 -16.27
CA GLY A 32 13.19 12.11 -15.15
C GLY A 32 13.59 13.58 -15.19
N GLU A 33 14.29 14.02 -16.25
CA GLU A 33 14.68 15.41 -16.42
C GLU A 33 13.45 16.35 -16.47
N GLY A 34 13.47 17.39 -15.64
CA GLY A 34 12.35 18.34 -15.52
C GLY A 34 11.16 17.82 -14.70
N CYS A 35 11.19 16.58 -14.22
CA CYS A 35 10.17 16.01 -13.35
C CYS A 35 10.52 16.17 -11.86
N MET A 36 9.48 16.25 -11.01
CA MET A 36 9.61 15.97 -9.59
C MET A 36 9.21 14.53 -9.33
N ILE A 37 10.07 13.77 -8.66
CA ILE A 37 9.79 12.38 -8.30
C ILE A 37 9.59 12.33 -6.78
N THR A 38 8.43 11.83 -6.36
CA THR A 38 8.10 11.63 -4.94
C THR A 38 7.92 10.14 -4.65
N ALA A 39 7.93 9.79 -3.36
CA ALA A 39 7.33 8.53 -2.96
C ALA A 39 5.84 8.54 -3.32
N GLY A 40 5.26 7.35 -3.49
CA GLY A 40 3.82 7.22 -3.60
C GLY A 40 3.12 7.59 -2.30
N GLY A 41 1.94 8.18 -2.40
CA GLY A 41 1.10 8.51 -1.26
C GLY A 41 0.69 7.26 -0.48
N ILE A 42 0.59 7.41 0.84
CA ILE A 42 0.08 6.40 1.77
C ILE A 42 -1.17 7.00 2.41
N ASP A 43 -2.34 6.51 2.02
CA ASP A 43 -3.60 6.86 2.67
C ASP A 43 -3.89 5.83 3.77
N THR A 44 -4.14 6.30 4.97
CA THR A 44 -4.34 5.46 6.16
C THR A 44 -5.75 5.49 6.71
N HIS A 45 -6.69 6.16 6.03
CA HIS A 45 -8.08 6.28 6.44
C HIS A 45 -9.03 5.92 5.30
N ILE A 46 -8.90 4.69 4.79
CA ILE A 46 -9.72 4.22 3.68
C ILE A 46 -10.95 3.45 4.16
N HIS A 47 -12.11 3.85 3.64
CA HIS A 47 -13.31 3.04 3.68
C HIS A 47 -13.37 2.21 2.40
N PHE A 48 -13.26 0.88 2.48
CA PHE A 48 -13.31 0.00 1.30
C PHE A 48 -14.75 -0.23 0.82
N ILE A 49 -15.34 0.82 0.25
CA ILE A 49 -16.74 0.90 -0.17
C ILE A 49 -16.95 0.29 -1.55
N CYS A 50 -16.08 0.61 -2.50
CA CYS A 50 -16.16 0.12 -3.87
C CYS A 50 -14.76 0.00 -4.47
N PRO A 51 -14.55 -0.90 -5.45
CA PRO A 51 -13.24 -1.09 -6.05
C PRO A 51 -12.74 0.10 -6.89
N GLN A 52 -13.66 0.91 -7.45
CA GLN A 52 -13.31 2.05 -8.32
C GLN A 52 -12.41 3.08 -7.62
N GLN A 53 -12.49 3.17 -6.29
CA GLN A 53 -11.63 4.08 -5.52
C GLN A 53 -10.14 3.75 -5.63
N ILE A 54 -9.78 2.51 -6.00
CA ILE A 54 -8.39 2.10 -6.22
C ILE A 54 -7.82 2.79 -7.46
N ASP A 55 -8.61 2.84 -8.55
CA ASP A 55 -8.21 3.52 -9.78
C ASP A 55 -8.09 5.04 -9.56
N GLU A 56 -9.01 5.61 -8.79
CA GLU A 56 -8.94 7.02 -8.40
C GLU A 56 -7.68 7.30 -7.57
N ALA A 57 -7.41 6.48 -6.55
CA ALA A 57 -6.27 6.61 -5.66
C ALA A 57 -4.94 6.51 -6.43
N ILE A 58 -4.78 5.51 -7.30
CA ILE A 58 -3.54 5.35 -8.08
C ILE A 58 -3.35 6.51 -9.07
N SER A 59 -4.42 7.02 -9.68
CA SER A 59 -4.35 8.19 -10.56
C SER A 59 -3.91 9.46 -9.83
N ALA A 60 -4.23 9.57 -8.53
CA ALA A 60 -3.83 10.66 -7.65
C ALA A 60 -2.43 10.47 -7.02
N GLY A 61 -1.70 9.42 -7.41
CA GLY A 61 -0.36 9.12 -6.89
C GLY A 61 -0.33 8.40 -5.54
N ILE A 62 -1.46 7.88 -5.06
CA ILE A 62 -1.53 7.01 -3.89
C ILE A 62 -1.14 5.59 -4.32
N THR A 63 -0.22 4.98 -3.57
CA THR A 63 0.28 3.62 -3.85
C THR A 63 -0.01 2.63 -2.72
N THR A 64 -0.48 3.13 -1.58
CA THR A 64 -0.81 2.33 -0.41
C THR A 64 -2.12 2.84 0.20
N MET A 65 -3.06 1.93 0.41
CA MET A 65 -4.37 2.22 1.01
C MET A 65 -4.55 1.32 2.24
N LEU A 66 -4.60 1.93 3.42
CA LEU A 66 -4.86 1.25 4.69
C LEU A 66 -6.20 1.71 5.25
N GLY A 67 -7.01 0.76 5.72
CA GLY A 67 -8.35 1.07 6.21
C GLY A 67 -9.19 -0.18 6.36
N GLY A 68 -10.51 -0.11 6.19
CA GLY A 68 -11.35 -1.29 6.32
C GLY A 68 -12.70 -1.14 5.62
N GLY A 69 -13.33 -2.27 5.34
CA GLY A 69 -14.60 -2.32 4.66
C GLY A 69 -14.89 -3.69 4.04
N THR A 70 -16.13 -3.87 3.60
CA THR A 70 -16.61 -5.09 2.93
C THR A 70 -17.53 -4.72 1.76
N GLY A 71 -17.23 -3.62 1.07
CA GLY A 71 -18.10 -3.04 0.04
C GLY A 71 -19.15 -2.07 0.61
N PRO A 72 -20.26 -1.83 -0.10
CA PRO A 72 -21.23 -0.77 0.20
C PRO A 72 -22.20 -1.15 1.34
N ALA A 73 -21.67 -1.64 2.45
CA ALA A 73 -22.42 -1.96 3.66
C ALA A 73 -22.49 -0.74 4.59
N THR A 74 -23.58 -0.60 5.35
CA THR A 74 -23.75 0.50 6.32
C THR A 74 -22.59 0.61 7.31
N GLY A 75 -22.03 -0.52 7.75
CA GLY A 75 -20.85 -0.53 8.62
C GLY A 75 -19.61 0.08 7.96
N THR A 76 -19.39 -0.21 6.68
CA THR A 76 -18.25 0.33 5.90
C THR A 76 -18.44 1.80 5.57
N PHE A 77 -19.67 2.26 5.30
CA PHE A 77 -19.93 3.69 5.14
C PHE A 77 -19.58 4.52 6.38
N ALA A 78 -19.68 3.92 7.57
CA ALA A 78 -19.47 4.61 8.83
C ALA A 78 -18.07 4.38 9.43
N THR A 79 -17.45 3.23 9.17
CA THR A 79 -16.22 2.81 9.86
C THR A 79 -15.23 2.14 8.92
N THR A 80 -13.94 2.39 9.12
CA THR A 80 -12.83 1.72 8.43
C THR A 80 -12.57 0.33 9.02
N CYS A 81 -13.61 -0.52 9.09
CA CYS A 81 -13.51 -1.85 9.67
C CYS A 81 -13.89 -2.94 8.66
N THR A 82 -13.04 -3.96 8.57
CA THR A 82 -13.32 -5.27 7.96
C THR A 82 -13.55 -6.29 9.08
N PRO A 83 -14.80 -6.48 9.56
CA PRO A 83 -15.05 -7.16 10.83
C PRO A 83 -14.97 -8.68 10.72
N GLY A 84 -14.12 -9.30 11.54
CA GLY A 84 -14.06 -10.75 11.70
C GLY A 84 -13.27 -11.48 10.60
N ALA A 85 -12.86 -12.71 10.92
CA ALA A 85 -11.94 -13.49 10.07
C ALA A 85 -12.48 -13.76 8.65
N TRP A 86 -13.78 -14.04 8.51
CA TRP A 86 -14.37 -14.35 7.21
C TRP A 86 -14.30 -13.17 6.25
N ASN A 87 -14.66 -11.97 6.71
CA ASN A 87 -14.61 -10.76 5.88
C ASN A 87 -13.17 -10.40 5.53
N LEU A 88 -12.23 -10.54 6.46
CA LEU A 88 -10.81 -10.32 6.20
C LEU A 88 -10.30 -11.23 5.09
N HIS A 89 -10.58 -12.54 5.15
CA HIS A 89 -10.17 -13.45 4.09
C HIS A 89 -10.78 -13.09 2.73
N ARG A 90 -12.06 -12.68 2.67
CA ARG A 90 -12.68 -12.24 1.41
C ARG A 90 -12.05 -10.97 0.85
N MET A 91 -11.71 -10.02 1.72
CA MET A 91 -11.06 -8.77 1.29
C MET A 91 -9.61 -8.99 0.86
N LEU A 92 -8.88 -9.88 1.53
CA LEU A 92 -7.54 -10.30 1.11
C LEU A 92 -7.57 -11.02 -0.23
N GLU A 93 -8.53 -11.92 -0.46
CA GLU A 93 -8.74 -12.56 -1.77
C GLU A 93 -9.08 -11.54 -2.87
N ALA A 94 -9.91 -10.54 -2.57
CA ALA A 94 -10.25 -9.48 -3.52
C ALA A 94 -9.04 -8.57 -3.82
N ALA A 95 -8.15 -8.36 -2.85
CA ALA A 95 -6.95 -7.53 -3.00
C ALA A 95 -5.98 -8.06 -4.06
N GLU A 96 -5.93 -9.37 -4.30
CA GLU A 96 -5.06 -10.01 -5.31
C GLU A 96 -5.33 -9.52 -6.74
N ALA A 97 -6.49 -8.92 -7.00
CA ALA A 97 -6.83 -8.39 -8.31
C ALA A 97 -6.21 -7.02 -8.63
N TYR A 98 -5.59 -6.35 -7.64
CA TYR A 98 -5.17 -4.95 -7.76
C TYR A 98 -3.67 -4.74 -7.58
N PRO A 99 -3.02 -3.94 -8.45
CA PRO A 99 -1.59 -3.61 -8.33
C PRO A 99 -1.37 -2.49 -7.30
N MET A 100 -1.77 -2.73 -6.04
CA MET A 100 -1.70 -1.74 -4.96
C MET A 100 -1.33 -2.39 -3.63
N ASN A 101 -0.62 -1.66 -2.77
CA ASN A 101 -0.42 -2.11 -1.39
C ASN A 101 -1.71 -1.87 -0.60
N LEU A 102 -2.38 -2.94 -0.19
CA LEU A 102 -3.64 -2.88 0.56
C LEU A 102 -3.46 -3.45 1.96
N GLY A 103 -4.02 -2.76 2.96
CA GLY A 103 -4.02 -3.20 4.36
C GLY A 103 -5.39 -3.03 5.01
N PHE A 104 -5.85 -4.07 5.70
CA PHE A 104 -7.18 -4.11 6.30
C PHE A 104 -7.15 -4.03 7.82
N LEU A 105 -8.00 -3.18 8.38
CA LEU A 105 -8.20 -2.96 9.81
C LEU A 105 -9.41 -3.74 10.30
N GLY A 106 -9.28 -4.38 11.45
CA GLY A 106 -10.36 -5.09 12.12
C GLY A 106 -11.34 -4.14 12.80
N LYS A 107 -12.39 -4.71 13.41
CA LYS A 107 -13.25 -3.99 14.35
C LYS A 107 -12.63 -4.04 15.75
N GLY A 108 -12.13 -2.91 16.20
CA GLY A 108 -11.50 -2.75 17.53
C GLY A 108 -12.49 -2.72 18.71
N ASN A 109 -13.79 -2.65 18.46
CA ASN A 109 -14.80 -2.56 19.51
C ASN A 109 -15.26 -3.94 20.00
N CYS A 110 -14.70 -4.41 21.11
CA CYS A 110 -15.15 -5.61 21.80
C CYS A 110 -14.87 -5.52 23.31
N GLY A 111 -15.78 -6.02 24.15
CA GLY A 111 -15.58 -6.09 25.59
C GLY A 111 -14.60 -7.19 26.05
N THR A 112 -14.12 -8.05 25.13
CA THR A 112 -13.17 -9.13 25.43
C THR A 112 -12.07 -9.21 24.38
N ALA A 113 -10.91 -9.73 24.76
CA ALA A 113 -9.74 -9.78 23.87
C ALA A 113 -9.81 -10.86 22.77
N LYS A 114 -10.56 -11.95 22.98
CA LYS A 114 -10.55 -13.11 22.07
C LYS A 114 -11.04 -12.75 20.65
N PRO A 115 -12.18 -12.05 20.47
CA PRO A 115 -12.64 -11.64 19.13
C PRO A 115 -11.79 -10.55 18.47
N LEU A 116 -10.95 -9.84 19.22
CA LEU A 116 -9.98 -8.91 18.64
C LEU A 116 -8.77 -9.67 18.09
N ARG A 117 -8.25 -10.64 18.86
CA ARG A 117 -7.10 -11.46 18.47
C ARG A 117 -7.38 -12.31 17.23
N GLU A 118 -8.60 -12.84 17.07
CA GLU A 118 -8.94 -13.64 15.87
C GLU A 118 -8.83 -12.83 14.58
N GLN A 119 -9.10 -11.52 14.62
CA GLN A 119 -9.01 -10.65 13.44
C GLN A 119 -7.55 -10.40 13.05
N ILE A 120 -6.68 -10.14 14.03
CA ILE A 120 -5.24 -10.02 13.81
C ILE A 120 -4.68 -11.32 13.21
N LEU A 121 -5.06 -12.48 13.77
CA LEU A 121 -4.64 -13.79 13.25
C LEU A 121 -5.17 -14.08 11.84
N ALA A 122 -6.29 -13.48 11.45
CA ALA A 122 -6.87 -13.60 10.11
C ALA A 122 -6.29 -12.60 9.09
N GLY A 123 -5.32 -11.76 9.50
CA GLY A 123 -4.59 -10.85 8.61
C GLY A 123 -4.95 -9.38 8.74
N ALA A 124 -5.72 -8.97 9.76
CA ALA A 124 -5.84 -7.55 10.08
C ALA A 124 -4.50 -6.97 10.55
N ILE A 125 -4.16 -5.77 10.07
CA ILE A 125 -2.91 -5.07 10.42
C ILE A 125 -3.09 -4.04 11.55
N GLY A 126 -4.31 -3.91 12.08
CA GLY A 126 -4.69 -2.98 13.14
C GLY A 126 -6.16 -3.11 13.52
#